data_AF-A0A3R7KKM6-F1
#
_entry.id   AF-A0A3R7KKM6-F1
#
_cell.length_a   1.000
_cell.length_b   1.000
_cell.length_c   1.000
_cell.angle_alpha   90.00
_cell.angle_beta   90.00
_cell.angle_gamma   90.00
#
_symmetry.space_group_name_H-M   'P 1'
#
loop_
_entity.id
_entity.type
_entity.pdbx_description
1 polymer ?
#
loop_
_entity_poly.entity_id
_entity_poly.type
_entity_poly.pdbx_seq_one_letter_code
_entity_poly.pdbx_strand_id
1 'polypeptide(L)' 'MAYQLRCDSCEFDRECSDWAEANRYASEHEAEYGDHWVTIRDLQKA' A
#
# COMPACT_ATOMS: atom_id res chain seq x y z
N MET A 1 8.74 9.36 6.83
CA MET A 1 7.53 8.83 7.51
C MET A 1 7.29 7.48 6.86
N ALA A 2 7.24 6.39 7.62
CA ALA A 2 7.05 5.08 7.00
C ALA A 2 5.56 4.84 6.77
N TYR A 3 5.22 4.18 5.66
CA TYR A 3 3.86 3.79 5.30
C TYR A 3 3.84 2.29 5.06
N GLN A 4 2.81 1.61 5.55
CA GLN A 4 2.55 0.21 5.23
C GLN A 4 1.41 0.11 4.23
N LEU A 5 1.65 -0.62 3.15
CA LEU A 5 0.65 -1.02 2.19
C LEU A 5 0.21 -2.45 2.51
N ARG A 6 -1.08 -2.69 2.47
CA ARG A 6 -1.64 -4.04 2.64
C ARG A 6 -2.82 -4.25 1.72
N CYS A 7 -2.78 -5.32 0.92
CA CYS A 7 -3.93 -5.77 0.16
C CYS A 7 -4.91 -6.55 1.03
N ASP A 8 -6.20 -6.43 0.73
CA ASP A 8 -7.26 -7.16 1.41
C ASP A 8 -7.47 -8.57 0.87
N SER A 9 -7.06 -8.81 -0.37
CA SER A 9 -7.38 -10.01 -1.15
C SER A 9 -6.19 -10.92 -1.42
N CYS A 10 -4.96 -10.45 -1.21
CA CYS A 10 -3.74 -11.24 -1.37
C CYS A 10 -2.66 -10.90 -0.32
N GLU A 11 -1.55 -11.63 -0.34
CA GLU A 11 -0.43 -11.46 0.61
C GLU A 11 0.46 -10.24 0.31
N PHE A 12 -0.03 -9.27 -0.47
CA PHE A 12 0.71 -8.04 -0.72
C PHE A 12 0.78 -7.21 0.57
N ASP A 13 1.96 -7.19 1.18
CA ASP A 13 2.33 -6.37 2.34
C ASP A 13 3.70 -5.74 2.06
N ARG A 14 3.78 -4.40 2.15
CA ARG A 14 5.00 -3.66 1.86
C ARG A 14 5.14 -2.42 2.71
N GLU A 15 6.33 -2.17 3.22
CA GLU A 15 6.69 -0.87 3.81
C GLU A 15 7.35 0.06 2.78
N CYS A 16 6.94 1.31 2.79
CA CYS A 16 7.49 2.41 1.99
C CYS A 16 7.93 3.55 2.90
N SER A 17 8.98 4.26 2.52
CA SER A 17 9.52 5.38 3.32
C SER A 17 8.95 6.76 2.93
N ASP A 18 8.18 6.77 1.85
CA ASP A 18 7.59 7.95 1.23
C ASP A 18 6.16 7.68 0.75
N TRP A 19 5.32 8.72 0.79
CA TRP A 19 3.91 8.61 0.42
C TRP A 19 3.73 8.44 -1.08
N ALA A 20 4.53 9.13 -1.92
CA ALA A 20 4.38 9.03 -3.37
C ALA A 20 4.75 7.63 -3.86
N GLU A 21 5.75 7.01 -3.23
CA GLU A 21 6.09 5.61 -3.47
C GLU A 21 4.96 4.67 -3.05
N ALA A 22 4.40 4.86 -1.85
CA ALA A 22 3.28 4.05 -1.37
C ALA A 22 2.03 4.16 -2.27
N ASN A 23 1.67 5.38 -2.66
CA ASN A 23 0.52 5.62 -3.52
C ASN A 23 0.69 5.00 -4.91
N ARG A 24 1.91 5.08 -5.48
CA ARG A 24 2.21 4.45 -6.76
C ARG A 24 2.04 2.93 -6.68
N TYR A 25 2.62 2.28 -5.67
CA TYR A 25 2.52 0.82 -5.53
C TYR A 25 1.09 0.34 -5.27
N ALA A 26 0.31 1.07 -4.48
CA ALA A 26 -1.11 0.77 -4.30
C ALA A 26 -1.87 0.85 -5.63
N SER A 27 -1.69 1.96 -6.36
CA SER A 27 -2.37 2.18 -7.65
C SER A 27 -1.99 1.15 -8.71
N GLU A 28 -0.71 0.77 -8.78
CA GLU A 28 -0.24 -0.27 -9.70
C GLU A 28 -0.87 -1.63 -9.36
N HIS A 29 -0.94 -1.97 -8.07
CA HIS A 29 -1.54 -3.23 -7.62
C HIS A 29 -3.04 -3.28 -7.91
N GLU A 30 -3.79 -2.23 -7.59
CA GLU A 30 -5.23 -2.16 -7.85
C GLU A 30 -5.55 -2.14 -9.37
N ALA A 31 -4.67 -1.55 -10.18
CA ALA A 31 -4.82 -1.56 -11.64
C ALA A 31 -4.54 -2.95 -12.24
N GLU A 32 -3.59 -3.71 -11.68
CA GLU A 32 -3.27 -5.08 -12.09
C GLU A 32 -4.37 -6.07 -11.64
N TYR A 33 -4.92 -5.87 -10.44
CA TYR A 33 -5.93 -6.72 -9.82
C TYR A 33 -7.20 -5.92 -9.52
N GLY A 34 -8.12 -5.86 -10.49
CA GLY A 34 -9.29 -4.97 -10.44
C GLY A 34 -10.33 -5.26 -9.35
N ASP A 35 -10.18 -6.34 -8.59
CA ASP A 35 -10.97 -6.71 -7.42
C ASP A 35 -10.20 -6.62 -6.10
N HIS A 36 -8.92 -6.25 -6.14
CA HIS A 36 -8.10 -6.05 -4.94
C HIS A 36 -8.17 -4.60 -4.48
N TRP A 37 -8.06 -4.39 -3.17
CA TRP A 37 -7.96 -3.07 -2.58
C TRP A 37 -6.74 -2.96 -1.66
N VAL A 38 -5.93 -1.92 -1.85
CA VAL A 38 -4.71 -1.70 -1.06
C VAL A 38 -4.94 -0.58 -0.05
N THR A 39 -4.81 -0.92 1.23
CA THR A 39 -4.84 0.06 2.32
C THR A 39 -3.43 0.59 2.58
N ILE A 40 -3.26 1.91 2.57
CA ILE A 40 -2.02 2.59 2.99
C ILE A 40 -2.20 3.11 4.42
N ARG A 41 -1.35 2.66 5.34
CA ARG A 41 -1.31 3.10 6.75
C ARG A 41 -0.06 3.89 7.01
N ASP A 42 -0.19 5.07 7.61
CA ASP A 42 0.95 5.78 8.16
C ASP A 42 1.45 5.06 9.42
N LEU A 43 2.75 4.75 9.47
CA LEU A 43 3.42 4.11 10.59
C LEU A 43 4.10 5.13 11.53
N GLN A 44 3.75 6.41 11.43
CA GLN A 44 4.08 7.38 12.47
C GLN A 44 3.66 6.83 13.83
N LYS A 45 4.66 6.58 14.70
CA LYS A 45 4.43 6.14 16.07
C LYS A 45 3.43 7.10 16.73
N ALA A 46 2.31 6.54 17.18
CA ALA A 46 1.32 7.20 18.02
C ALA A 46 1.95 7.73 19.32
#